data_AF-A0AAJ5A8K7-F1
#
_entry.id   AF-A0AAJ5A8K7-F1
#
_cell.length_a   1.000
_cell.length_b   1.000
_cell.length_c   1.000
_cell.angle_alpha   90.00
_cell.angle_beta   90.00
_cell.angle_gamma   90.00
#
_symmetry.space_group_name_H-M   'P 1'
#
loop_
_entity.id
_entity.type
_entity.pdbx_description
1 polymer ?
#
loop_
_entity_poly.entity_id
_entity_poly.type
_entity_poly.pdbx_seq_one_letter_code
_entity_poly.pdbx_strand_id
1 'polypeptide(L)' 'MVGEVAVQLVASLRSMMSVKDICKHFGIARSTYYRWKQASTDARSRQAIERRIGELCRAK' A
#
# COMPACT_ATOMS: atom_id res chain seq x y z
N MET A 1 -1.02 1.37 -10.90
CA MET A 1 -1.03 -0.11 -10.92
C MET A 1 0.29 -0.74 -10.44
N VAL A 2 1.45 -0.41 -11.01
CA VAL A 2 2.75 -1.05 -10.62
C VAL A 2 3.08 -0.93 -9.12
N GLY A 3 2.92 0.25 -8.53
CA GLY A 3 3.28 0.46 -7.12
C GLY A 3 2.40 -0.30 -6.13
N GLU A 4 1.12 -0.48 -6.45
CA GLU A 4 0.16 -1.17 -5.59
C GLU A 4 0.42 -2.69 -5.58
N VAL A 5 0.70 -3.26 -6.76
CA VAL A 5 1.13 -4.65 -6.91
C VAL A 5 2.45 -4.90 -6.16
N ALA A 6 3.41 -3.98 -6.26
CA ALA A 6 4.68 -4.08 -5.53
C ALA A 6 4.48 -4.06 -4.01
N VAL A 7 3.57 -3.20 -3.50
CA VAL A 7 3.25 -3.14 -2.06
C VAL A 7 2.60 -4.44 -1.58
N GLN A 8 1.67 -5.00 -2.35
CA GLN A 8 1.02 -6.28 -2.02
C GLN A 8 2.02 -7.44 -2.04
N LEU A 9 2.85 -7.53 -3.08
CA LEU A 9 3.89 -8.56 -3.21
C LEU A 9 4.85 -8.55 -2.03
N VAL A 10 5.36 -7.36 -1.66
CA VAL A 10 6.27 -7.23 -0.51
C VAL A 10 5.57 -7.63 0.80
N ALA A 11 4.28 -7.30 0.96
CA ALA A 11 3.52 -7.72 2.14
C ALA A 11 3.39 -9.25 2.24
N SER A 12 3.14 -9.94 1.12
CA SER A 12 3.02 -11.41 1.07
C SER A 12 4.35 -12.13 1.32
N LEU A 13 5.48 -11.56 0.89
CA LEU A 13 6.80 -12.18 1.01
C LEU A 13 7.54 -11.82 2.31
N ARG A 14 7.05 -10.84 3.06
CA ARG A 14 7.71 -10.33 4.29
C ARG A 14 7.85 -11.37 5.40
N SER A 15 7.05 -12.44 5.39
CA SER A 15 7.20 -13.57 6.32
C SER A 15 8.43 -14.43 6.03
N MET A 16 8.93 -14.42 4.79
CA MET A 16 10.05 -15.26 4.35
C MET A 16 11.37 -14.49 4.21
N MET A 17 11.32 -13.18 3.93
CA MET A 17 12.52 -12.37 3.69
C MET A 17 12.30 -10.90 4.01
N SER A 18 13.40 -10.18 4.21
CA SER A 18 13.35 -8.75 4.56
C SER A 18 12.88 -7.91 3.36
N VAL A 19 12.26 -6.76 3.64
CA VAL A 19 11.89 -5.77 2.59
C VAL A 19 13.09 -5.37 1.73
N LYS A 20 14.30 -5.31 2.31
CA LYS A 20 15.52 -4.97 1.59
C LYS A 20 15.85 -6.03 0.54
N ASP A 21 15.76 -7.31 0.90
CA ASP A 21 16.10 -8.42 0.02
C ASP A 21 15.04 -8.59 -1.07
N ILE A 22 13.75 -8.48 -0.71
CA ILE A 22 12.64 -8.46 -1.69
C ILE A 22 12.89 -7.36 -2.72
N CYS A 23 13.06 -6.11 -2.28
CA CYS A 23 13.32 -4.98 -3.18
C CYS A 23 14.55 -5.21 -4.07
N LYS A 24 15.62 -5.82 -3.54
CA LYS A 24 16.82 -6.18 -4.32
C LYS A 24 16.51 -7.22 -5.41
N HIS A 25 15.79 -8.29 -5.08
CA HIS A 25 15.44 -9.35 -6.03
C HIS A 25 14.53 -8.86 -7.17
N PHE A 26 13.63 -7.92 -6.87
CA PHE A 26 12.70 -7.37 -7.86
C PHE A 26 13.22 -6.11 -8.58
N GLY A 27 14.47 -5.69 -8.32
CA GLY A 27 15.05 -4.50 -8.95
C GLY A 27 14.38 -3.18 -8.54
N ILE A 28 13.75 -3.15 -7.37
CA ILE A 28 13.02 -1.99 -6.85
C ILE A 28 13.93 -1.22 -5.90
N ALA A 29 14.15 0.07 -6.16
CA ALA A 29 14.80 0.94 -5.18
C ALA A 29 13.94 1.03 -3.91
N ARG A 30 14.56 0.90 -2.72
CA ARG A 30 13.83 0.94 -1.44
C ARG A 30 13.01 2.21 -1.27
N SER A 31 13.55 3.35 -1.71
CA SER A 31 12.86 4.65 -1.68
C SER A 31 11.57 4.63 -2.51
N THR A 32 11.61 4.05 -3.71
CA THR A 32 10.44 3.85 -4.57
C THR A 32 9.38 2.99 -3.88
N TYR A 33 9.77 1.87 -3.28
CA TYR A 33 8.85 1.02 -2.52
C TYR A 33 8.17 1.79 -1.38
N TYR A 34 8.93 2.50 -0.55
CA TYR A 34 8.35 3.22 0.58
C TYR A 34 7.45 4.38 0.14
N ARG A 35 7.77 5.06 -0.97
CA ARG A 35 6.87 6.07 -1.58
C ARG A 35 5.55 5.44 -2.02
N TRP A 36 5.59 4.28 -2.68
CA TRP A 36 4.37 3.56 -3.07
C TRP A 36 3.57 3.06 -1.86
N LYS A 37 4.26 2.57 -0.82
CA LYS A 37 3.61 2.14 0.42
C LYS A 37 2.90 3.28 1.13
N GLN A 38 3.53 4.47 1.19
CA GLN A 38 2.91 5.66 1.75
C GLN A 38 1.67 6.06 0.95
N ALA A 39 1.80 6.18 -0.37
CA ALA A 39 0.68 6.54 -1.25
C ALA A 39 -0.50 5.56 -1.13
N SER A 40 -0.21 4.25 -1.00
CA SER A 40 -1.24 3.22 -0.78
C SER A 40 -1.94 3.38 0.58
N THR A 41 -1.19 3.72 1.63
CA THR A 41 -1.75 3.97 2.98
C THR A 41 -2.65 5.20 2.99
N ASP A 42 -2.22 6.29 2.34
CA ASP A 42 -2.98 7.52 2.26
C ASP A 42 -4.27 7.33 1.45
N ALA A 43 -4.19 6.63 0.31
CA ALA A 43 -5.35 6.29 -0.50
C ALA A 43 -6.38 5.46 0.29
N ARG A 44 -5.93 4.45 1.05
CA ARG A 44 -6.82 3.63 1.89
C ARG A 44 -7.47 4.45 3.01
N SER A 45 -6.72 5.37 3.61
CA SER A 45 -7.22 6.26 4.66
C SER A 45 -8.29 7.21 4.12
N ARG A 46 -8.05 7.79 2.95
CA ARG A 46 -9.02 8.64 2.25
C ARG A 46 -10.31 7.86 1.92
N GLN A 47 -10.20 6.66 1.36
CA GLN A 47 -11.36 5.81 1.06
C GLN A 47 -12.17 5.47 2.32
N ALA A 48 -11.52 5.22 3.46
CA ALA A 48 -12.22 4.95 4.71
C ALA A 48 -13.04 6.16 5.18
N ILE A 49 -12.48 7.37 5.05
CA ILE A 49 -13.19 8.63 5.37
C ILE A 49 -14.36 8.84 4.43
N GLU A 50 -14.15 8.73 3.11
CA GLU A 50 -15.20 8.90 2.10
C GLU A 50 -16.37 7.91 2.33
N ARG A 51 -16.05 6.65 2.65
CA ARG A 51 -17.06 5.64 3.00
C ARG A 51 -17.84 6.02 4.24
N ARG A 52 -17.16 6.48 5.30
CA ARG A 52 -17.81 6.91 6.55
C ARG A 52 -18.74 8.09 6.33
N ILE A 53 -18.33 9.07 5.52
CA ILE A 53 -19.18 10.20 5.13
C ILE A 53 -20.43 9.69 4.40
N GLY A 54 -20.27 8.80 3.41
CA GLY A 54 -21.40 8.24 2.68
C GLY A 54 -22.38 7.43 3.54
N GLU A 55 -21.90 6.73 4.57
CA GLU A 55 -22.75 6.05 5.57
C GLU A 55 -23.55 7.07 6.40
N LEU A 56 -22.91 8.13 6.89
CA LEU A 56 -23.58 9.18 7.65
C LEU A 56 -24.63 9.93 6.84
N CYS A 57 -24.35 10.19 5.55
CA CYS A 57 -25.30 10.84 4.65
C CYS A 57 -26.52 9.96 4.32
N ARG A 58 -26.36 8.63 4.27
CA ARG A 58 -27.47 7.68 3.99
C ARG A 58 -28.33 7.37 5.22
N ALA A 59 -27.80 7.61 6.42
CA ALA A 59 -28.51 7.42 7.69
C ALA A 59 -29.36 8.63 8.10
N LYS A 60 -29.38 9.69 7.28
CA LYS A 60 -30.26 10.86 7.38
C LYS A 60 -31.33 10.80 6.30
#